data_AF-A0A5C6ERF3-F1
#
_entry.id   AF-A0A5C6ERF3-F1
#
_cell.length_a   1.000
_cell.length_b   1.000
_cell.length_c   1.000
_cell.angle_alpha   90.00
_cell.angle_beta   90.00
_cell.angle_gamma   90.00
#
_symmetry.space_group_name_H-M   'P 1'
#
loop_
_entity.id
_entity.type
_entity.pdbx_description
1 polymer ?
#
loop_
_entity_poly.entity_id
_entity_poly.type
_entity_poly.pdbx_seq_one_letter_code
_entity_poly.pdbx_strand_id
1 'polypeptide(L)'
;MVTFYVCLHVVRRHPVMSTVPRLKAPTSISMRIRLSIAARNRTFSRAARRVRPRIDLVLERIATAELNDPTWSTVLLGVTDEFAQNRCDTIPNNDDVLQLQTGFPAMEDLTPANDAAILAGFLAQIKTAIHHCGLTAADTEHLYAIISENNSDG
;
A
#
# COMPACT_ATOMS: atom_id res chain seq x y z
N MET A 1 21.20 -5.73 16.49
CA MET A 1 20.43 -6.96 16.26
C MET A 1 19.10 -6.77 16.98
N VAL A 2 18.03 -6.41 16.26
CA VAL A 2 16.75 -6.02 16.87
C VAL A 2 15.67 -6.95 16.33
N THR A 3 15.14 -7.76 17.24
CA THR A 3 14.06 -8.72 17.07
C THR A 3 12.73 -7.98 16.89
N PHE A 4 11.98 -8.27 15.83
CA PHE A 4 10.62 -7.78 15.64
C PHE A 4 9.61 -8.88 15.96
N TYR A 5 8.64 -8.55 16.82
CA TYR A 5 7.54 -9.41 17.23
C TYR A 5 6.46 -9.49 16.12
N VAL A 6 6.09 -10.71 15.72
CA VAL A 6 4.91 -10.98 14.89
C VAL A 6 3.76 -11.37 15.80
N CYS A 7 2.64 -10.63 15.73
CA CYS A 7 1.41 -10.95 16.45
C CYS A 7 0.53 -11.83 15.55
N LEU A 8 0.53 -13.15 15.79
CA LEU A 8 -0.37 -14.11 15.13
C LEU A 8 -1.74 -14.08 15.82
N HIS A 9 -2.79 -13.72 15.08
CA HIS A 9 -4.17 -14.06 15.46
C HIS A 9 -4.60 -15.30 14.68
N VAL A 10 -4.81 -16.39 15.41
CA VAL A 10 -5.35 -17.65 14.89
C VAL A 10 -6.88 -17.56 14.93
N VAL A 11 -7.53 -17.53 13.76
CA VAL A 11 -8.99 -17.69 13.65
C VAL A 11 -9.29 -19.11 13.18
N ARG A 12 -9.97 -19.89 14.02
CA ARG A 12 -10.39 -21.27 13.74
C ARG A 12 -11.43 -21.31 12.62
N ARG A 13 -11.26 -22.23 11.67
CA ARG A 13 -12.26 -22.58 10.65
C ARG A 13 -13.29 -23.58 11.21
N HIS A 14 -14.56 -23.43 10.81
CA HIS A 14 -15.52 -24.54 10.71
C HIS A 14 -15.95 -24.68 9.25
N PRO A 15 -16.17 -25.90 8.73
CA PRO A 15 -16.61 -26.11 7.36
C PRO A 15 -18.13 -26.25 7.30
N VAL A 16 -18.77 -25.62 6.30
CA VAL A 16 -20.11 -26.03 5.85
C VAL A 16 -20.14 -25.94 4.33
N MET A 17 -20.30 -27.11 3.69
CA MET A 17 -20.64 -27.25 2.28
C MET A 17 -22.06 -26.74 2.03
N SER A 18 -22.26 -25.97 0.97
CA SER A 18 -23.59 -25.80 0.36
C SER A 18 -23.44 -25.62 -1.15
N THR A 19 -23.96 -26.61 -1.87
CA THR A 19 -24.08 -26.69 -3.32
C THR A 19 -25.31 -25.90 -3.79
N VAL A 20 -25.09 -24.63 -4.13
CA VAL A 20 -26.02 -23.84 -4.97
C VAL A 20 -25.15 -22.99 -5.89
N PRO A 21 -25.33 -23.00 -7.22
CA PRO A 21 -24.70 -21.99 -8.07
C PRO A 21 -25.43 -20.67 -7.81
N ARG A 22 -25.00 -19.95 -6.77
CA ARG A 22 -25.34 -18.54 -6.63
C ARG A 22 -24.68 -17.84 -7.81
N LEU A 23 -25.48 -17.22 -8.68
CA LEU A 23 -25.02 -16.05 -9.43
C LEU A 23 -24.36 -15.14 -8.41
N LYS A 24 -23.03 -15.05 -8.47
CA LYS A 24 -22.23 -14.23 -7.57
C LYS A 24 -22.66 -12.81 -7.87
N ALA A 25 -23.52 -12.24 -7.02
CA ALA A 25 -23.73 -10.80 -7.01
C ALA A 25 -22.33 -10.16 -7.00
N PRO A 26 -22.08 -9.08 -7.77
CA PRO A 26 -20.80 -8.39 -7.71
C PRO A 26 -20.58 -8.03 -6.24
N THR A 27 -19.72 -8.80 -5.61
CA THR A 27 -19.36 -8.59 -4.22
C THR A 27 -18.33 -7.49 -4.40
N SER A 28 -18.67 -6.26 -4.04
CA SER A 28 -17.67 -5.21 -4.01
C SER A 28 -16.59 -5.67 -3.03
N ILE A 29 -15.46 -6.10 -3.56
CA ILE A 29 -14.32 -6.54 -2.76
C ILE A 29 -13.42 -5.33 -2.64
N SER A 30 -13.10 -4.96 -1.40
CA SER A 30 -12.17 -3.88 -1.12
C SER A 30 -10.75 -4.42 -1.00
N MET A 31 -9.77 -3.60 -1.39
CA MET A 31 -8.35 -3.89 -1.23
C MET A 31 -7.76 -2.99 -0.15
N ARG A 32 -6.95 -3.53 0.76
CA ARG A 32 -6.22 -2.73 1.77
C ARG A 32 -4.73 -2.72 1.51
N ILE A 33 -4.15 -1.53 1.41
CA ILE A 33 -2.70 -1.35 1.37
C ILE A 33 -2.21 -0.97 2.78
N ARG A 34 -1.29 -1.76 3.34
CA ARG A 34 -0.63 -1.48 4.61
C ARG A 34 0.78 -0.98 4.37
N LEU A 35 1.02 0.29 4.68
CA LEU A 35 2.32 0.91 4.53
C LEU A 35 3.22 0.72 5.77
N SER A 36 4.37 0.10 5.55
CA SER A 36 5.48 0.00 6.52
C SER A 36 6.67 0.81 6.03
N ILE A 37 7.38 1.46 6.96
CA ILE A 37 8.52 2.32 6.64
C ILE A 37 9.77 1.74 7.29
N ALA A 38 10.64 1.17 6.46
CA ALA A 38 11.91 0.57 6.86
C ALA A 38 13.03 1.60 6.69
N ALA A 39 13.05 2.60 7.58
CA ALA A 39 14.01 3.70 7.55
C ALA A 39 15.36 3.30 8.16
N ARG A 40 16.45 3.52 7.42
CA ARG A 40 17.83 3.45 7.94
C ARG A 40 18.31 4.80 8.46
N ASN A 41 17.85 5.90 7.86
CA ASN A 41 18.19 7.26 8.27
C ASN A 41 17.12 7.85 9.22
N ARG A 42 17.58 8.45 10.33
CA ARG A 42 16.70 9.13 11.29
C ARG A 42 15.97 10.32 10.67
N THR A 43 16.60 11.05 9.76
CA THR A 43 16.01 12.19 9.05
C THR A 43 14.86 11.73 8.18
N PHE A 44 15.05 10.65 7.41
CA PHE A 44 13.98 10.03 6.63
C PHE A 44 12.84 9.54 7.52
N SER A 45 13.17 8.84 8.61
CA SER A 45 12.18 8.39 9.59
C SER A 45 11.35 9.54 10.20
N ARG A 46 11.94 10.73 10.37
CA ARG A 46 11.22 11.93 10.84
C ARG A 46 10.34 12.53 9.75
N ALA A 47 10.86 12.68 8.54
CA ALA A 47 10.11 13.18 7.39
C ALA A 47 8.88 12.31 7.10
N ALA A 48 9.08 10.98 7.05
CA ALA A 48 8.03 9.99 6.92
C ALA A 48 6.91 10.15 7.97
N ARG A 49 7.26 10.34 9.26
CA ARG A 49 6.26 10.55 10.32
C ARG A 49 5.45 11.83 10.13
N ARG A 50 6.05 12.90 9.59
CA ARG A 50 5.33 14.17 9.36
C ARG A 50 4.26 14.04 8.30
N VAL A 51 4.58 13.37 7.18
CA VAL A 51 3.64 13.19 6.07
C VAL A 51 2.68 12.01 6.27
N ARG A 52 2.96 11.13 7.24
CA ARG A 52 2.18 9.89 7.49
C ARG A 52 0.67 10.11 7.60
N PRO A 53 0.16 11.12 8.33
CA PRO A 53 -1.29 11.33 8.42
C PRO A 53 -1.94 11.57 7.06
N ARG A 54 -1.26 12.31 6.16
CA ARG A 54 -1.76 12.58 4.80
C ARG A 54 -1.74 11.31 3.94
N ILE A 55 -0.74 10.44 4.15
CA ILE A 55 -0.67 9.14 3.47
C ILE A 55 -1.80 8.22 3.97
N ASP A 56 -2.03 8.17 5.28
CA ASP A 56 -3.04 7.30 5.88
C ASP A 56 -4.46 7.66 5.36
N LEU A 57 -4.77 8.95 5.18
CA LEU A 57 -6.02 9.39 4.54
C LEU A 57 -6.20 8.81 3.12
N VAL A 58 -5.14 8.79 2.31
CA VAL A 58 -5.19 8.19 0.97
C VAL A 58 -5.40 6.68 1.04
N LEU A 59 -4.69 6.01 1.96
CA LEU A 59 -4.82 4.55 2.16
C LEU A 59 -6.22 4.16 2.66
N GLU A 60 -6.85 4.98 3.50
CA GLU A 60 -8.23 4.79 3.94
C GLU A 60 -9.22 4.92 2.77
N ARG A 61 -9.04 5.93 1.92
CA ARG A 61 -9.88 6.09 0.71
C ARG A 61 -9.74 4.91 -0.25
N ILE A 62 -8.52 4.43 -0.48
CA ILE A 62 -8.24 3.22 -1.26
C ILE A 62 -8.93 2.01 -0.62
N ALA A 63 -8.87 1.87 0.71
CA ALA A 63 -9.48 0.76 1.43
C ALA A 63 -11.02 0.73 1.36
N THR A 64 -11.65 1.87 1.09
CA THR A 64 -13.10 1.97 0.89
C THR A 64 -13.52 1.92 -0.57
N ALA A 65 -12.57 1.92 -1.51
CA ALA A 65 -12.88 1.84 -2.93
C ALA A 65 -13.47 0.46 -3.27
N GLU A 66 -14.58 0.46 -3.97
CA GLU A 66 -15.19 -0.77 -4.50
C GLU A 66 -14.49 -1.13 -5.80
N LEU A 67 -13.82 -2.29 -5.80
CA LEU A 67 -13.11 -2.80 -6.98
C LEU A 67 -13.93 -3.92 -7.61
N ASN A 68 -13.83 -4.02 -8.94
CA ASN A 68 -14.60 -5.01 -9.68
C ASN A 68 -14.06 -6.42 -9.49
N ASP A 69 -12.74 -6.59 -9.55
CA ASP A 69 -12.07 -7.88 -9.39
C ASP A 69 -10.64 -7.73 -8.84
N PRO A 70 -10.48 -7.43 -7.54
CA PRO A 70 -9.16 -7.31 -6.95
C PRO A 70 -8.50 -8.68 -6.79
N THR A 71 -7.32 -8.84 -7.38
CA THR A 71 -6.49 -10.05 -7.22
C THR A 71 -6.04 -10.26 -5.77
N TRP A 72 -5.81 -9.15 -5.04
CA TRP A 72 -5.29 -9.16 -3.68
C TRP A 72 -6.22 -8.41 -2.74
N SER A 73 -6.63 -9.06 -1.65
CA SER A 73 -7.40 -8.39 -0.59
C SER A 73 -6.52 -7.50 0.29
N THR A 74 -5.24 -7.86 0.45
CA THR A 74 -4.27 -7.15 1.27
C THR A 74 -2.94 -7.05 0.54
N VAL A 75 -2.40 -5.83 0.52
CA VAL A 75 -1.07 -5.52 0.00
C VAL A 75 -0.23 -4.95 1.14
N LEU A 76 0.93 -5.55 1.41
CA LEU A 76 1.91 -5.04 2.35
C LEU A 76 2.99 -4.29 1.57
N LEU A 77 3.08 -2.98 1.74
CA LEU A 77 4.06 -2.14 1.06
C LEU A 77 5.12 -1.67 2.06
N GLY A 78 6.35 -2.15 1.91
CA GLY A 78 7.51 -1.64 2.63
C GLY A 78 8.24 -0.57 1.82
N VAL A 79 8.35 0.65 2.32
CA VAL A 79 9.15 1.72 1.69
C VAL A 79 10.43 1.94 2.47
N THR A 80 11.58 1.95 1.79
CA THR A 80 12.90 2.12 2.40
C THR A 80 13.75 3.17 1.71
N ASP A 81 14.58 3.88 2.46
CA ASP A 81 15.60 4.81 1.97
C ASP A 81 16.93 4.11 1.59
N GLU A 82 17.01 2.79 1.70
CA GLU A 82 18.19 2.02 1.33
C GLU A 82 18.35 1.85 -0.19
N PHE A 83 17.24 1.82 -0.92
CA PHE A 83 17.22 1.48 -2.34
C PHE A 83 16.69 2.62 -3.20
N ALA A 84 17.10 2.65 -4.47
CA ALA A 84 16.64 3.63 -5.44
C ALA A 84 15.13 3.49 -5.73
N GLN A 85 14.50 4.61 -6.10
CA GLN A 85 13.05 4.74 -6.33
C GLN A 85 12.45 3.70 -7.28
N ASN A 86 13.23 3.25 -8.25
CA ASN A 86 12.83 2.32 -9.31
C ASN A 86 12.93 0.84 -8.90
N ARG A 87 13.46 0.54 -7.71
CA ARG A 87 13.48 -0.83 -7.20
C ARG A 87 12.14 -1.18 -6.57
N CYS A 88 11.52 -2.24 -7.05
CA CYS A 88 10.30 -2.85 -6.50
C CYS A 88 10.49 -4.36 -6.49
N ASP A 89 10.65 -4.93 -5.30
CA ASP A 89 10.85 -6.37 -5.11
C ASP A 89 9.57 -6.98 -4.54
N THR A 90 9.08 -8.06 -5.16
CA THR A 90 8.03 -8.90 -4.58
C THR A 90 8.66 -9.85 -3.57
N ILE A 91 8.20 -9.78 -2.33
CA ILE A 91 8.66 -10.64 -1.24
C ILE A 91 7.67 -11.80 -1.10
N PRO A 92 8.13 -13.06 -1.12
CA PRO A 92 7.27 -14.20 -0.87
C PRO A 92 6.55 -14.09 0.48
N ASN A 93 5.22 -14.27 0.48
CA ASN A 93 4.37 -14.34 1.66
C ASN A 93 3.28 -15.39 1.41
N ASN A 94 2.39 -15.62 2.38
CA ASN A 94 1.25 -16.52 2.24
C ASN A 94 0.41 -16.18 1.00
N ASP A 95 -0.23 -17.18 0.40
CA ASP A 95 -0.89 -17.12 -0.91
C ASP A 95 -1.92 -15.98 -1.09
N ASP A 96 -2.46 -15.42 0.00
CA ASP A 96 -3.51 -14.41 -0.04
C ASP A 96 -3.01 -12.95 0.15
N VAL A 97 -1.69 -12.74 0.27
CA VAL A 97 -1.10 -11.42 0.56
C VAL A 97 0.04 -11.09 -0.39
N LEU A 98 -0.10 -9.99 -1.14
CA LEU A 98 1.00 -9.42 -1.91
C LEU A 98 1.90 -8.60 -0.99
N GLN A 99 3.17 -8.97 -0.87
CA GLN A 99 4.16 -8.17 -0.15
C GLN A 99 5.18 -7.58 -1.13
N LEU A 100 5.33 -6.27 -1.09
CA LEU A 100 6.25 -5.51 -1.93
C LEU A 100 7.21 -4.71 -1.05
N GLN A 101 8.44 -4.57 -1.51
CA GLN A 101 9.39 -3.63 -0.96
C GLN A 101 9.87 -2.68 -2.05
N THR A 102 9.72 -1.38 -1.84
CA THR A 102 10.14 -0.36 -2.78
C THR A 102 11.15 0.62 -2.18
N GLY A 103 12.01 1.14 -3.05
CA GLY A 103 12.92 2.22 -2.69
C GLY A 103 12.23 3.58 -2.69
N PHE A 104 12.64 4.45 -1.79
CA PHE A 104 12.27 5.85 -1.79
C PHE A 104 13.34 6.66 -2.53
N PRO A 105 12.97 7.65 -3.37
CA PRO A 105 13.96 8.49 -4.02
C PRO A 105 14.90 9.12 -3.01
N ALA A 106 16.21 9.06 -3.30
CA ALA A 106 17.21 9.78 -2.54
C ALA A 106 16.94 11.28 -2.68
N MET A 107 16.32 11.88 -1.66
CA MET A 107 16.06 13.31 -1.62
C MET A 107 17.07 14.01 -0.75
N GLU A 108 17.68 15.06 -1.29
CA GLU A 108 18.67 15.87 -0.59
C GLU A 108 18.03 16.70 0.53
N ASP A 109 16.81 17.20 0.30
CA ASP A 109 16.06 17.99 1.28
C ASP A 109 14.87 17.21 1.85
N LEU A 110 14.99 16.83 3.13
CA LEU A 110 13.95 16.18 3.93
C LEU A 110 13.42 17.09 5.05
N THR A 111 13.58 18.40 4.91
CA THR A 111 13.03 19.40 5.84
C THR A 111 11.52 19.58 5.64
N PRO A 112 10.81 20.20 6.60
CA PRO A 112 9.38 20.45 6.48
C PRO A 112 8.97 21.27 5.26
N ALA A 113 9.86 22.13 4.76
CA ALA A 113 9.61 22.94 3.57
C ALA A 113 9.35 22.07 2.31
N ASN A 114 9.83 20.81 2.34
CA ASN A 114 9.71 19.88 1.22
C ASN A 114 8.70 18.74 1.50
N ASP A 115 7.83 18.86 2.51
CA ASP A 115 6.88 17.80 2.90
C ASP A 115 5.91 17.43 1.75
N ALA A 116 5.59 18.36 0.85
CA ALA A 116 4.79 18.07 -0.34
C ALA A 116 5.51 17.12 -1.31
N ALA A 117 6.80 17.33 -1.58
CA ALA A 117 7.58 16.43 -2.43
C ALA A 117 7.82 15.08 -1.75
N ILE A 118 8.01 15.07 -0.42
CA ILE A 118 8.09 13.84 0.38
C ILE A 118 6.81 13.03 0.24
N LEU A 119 5.66 13.68 0.41
CA LEU A 119 4.36 13.04 0.22
C LEU A 119 4.23 12.47 -1.20
N ALA A 120 4.51 13.27 -2.23
CA ALA A 120 4.45 12.84 -3.63
C ALA A 120 5.35 11.61 -3.89
N GLY A 121 6.53 11.56 -3.27
CA GLY A 121 7.41 10.39 -3.30
C GLY A 121 6.74 9.12 -2.76
N PHE A 122 6.06 9.21 -1.61
CA PHE A 122 5.32 8.06 -1.04
C PHE A 122 4.12 7.67 -1.90
N LEU A 123 3.38 8.64 -2.43
CA LEU A 123 2.25 8.39 -3.33
C LEU A 123 2.70 7.69 -4.62
N ALA A 124 3.88 8.02 -5.15
CA ALA A 124 4.46 7.32 -6.29
C ALA A 124 4.77 5.85 -5.97
N GLN A 125 5.19 5.53 -4.74
CA GLN A 125 5.40 4.15 -4.31
C GLN A 125 4.09 3.38 -4.16
N ILE A 126 3.03 4.04 -3.69
CA ILE A 126 1.68 3.45 -3.65
C ILE A 126 1.18 3.16 -5.07
N LYS A 127 1.39 4.07 -6.03
CA LYS A 127 1.06 3.81 -7.45
C LYS A 127 1.82 2.62 -8.00
N THR A 128 3.12 2.52 -7.69
CA THR A 128 3.93 1.35 -8.05
C THR A 128 3.33 0.07 -7.49
N ALA A 129 2.96 0.05 -6.22
CA ALA A 129 2.32 -1.12 -5.61
C ALA A 129 1.01 -1.52 -6.30
N ILE A 130 0.14 -0.56 -6.59
CA ILE A 130 -1.12 -0.79 -7.31
C ILE A 130 -0.87 -1.39 -8.70
N HIS A 131 0.13 -0.89 -9.42
CA HIS A 131 0.51 -1.44 -10.73
C HIS A 131 0.90 -2.92 -10.63
N HIS A 132 1.61 -3.30 -9.57
CA HIS A 132 2.02 -4.68 -9.31
C HIS A 132 0.88 -5.58 -8.81
N CYS A 133 -0.26 -5.04 -8.40
CA CYS A 133 -1.41 -5.84 -7.97
C CYS A 133 -2.07 -6.63 -9.10
N GLY A 134 -1.85 -6.26 -10.38
CA GLY A 134 -2.48 -6.93 -11.51
C GLY A 134 -3.98 -6.66 -11.64
N LEU A 135 -4.44 -5.49 -11.18
CA LEU A 135 -5.84 -5.08 -11.27
C LEU A 135 -6.28 -4.81 -12.71
N THR A 136 -7.59 -4.71 -12.92
CA THR A 136 -8.14 -4.23 -14.20
C THR A 136 -7.68 -2.78 -14.47
N ALA A 137 -7.67 -2.38 -15.75
CA ALA A 137 -7.33 -1.00 -16.12
C ALA A 137 -8.27 0.02 -15.45
N ALA A 138 -9.57 -0.27 -15.40
CA ALA A 138 -10.57 0.61 -14.80
C ALA A 138 -10.36 0.78 -13.29
N ASP A 139 -10.09 -0.32 -12.57
CA ASP A 139 -9.79 -0.29 -11.14
C ASP A 139 -8.47 0.46 -10.86
N THR A 140 -7.46 0.25 -11.71
CA THR A 140 -6.16 0.95 -11.61
C THR A 140 -6.33 2.46 -11.79
N GLU A 141 -7.07 2.88 -12.83
CA GLU A 141 -7.38 4.29 -13.09
C GLU A 141 -8.18 4.91 -11.95
N HIS A 142 -9.18 4.19 -11.42
CA HIS A 142 -9.97 4.64 -10.28
C HIS A 142 -9.09 4.90 -9.04
N LEU A 143 -8.21 3.97 -8.68
CA LEU A 143 -7.29 4.15 -7.56
C LEU A 143 -6.27 5.27 -7.81
N TYR A 144 -5.83 5.46 -9.06
CA TYR A 144 -4.93 6.56 -9.42
C TYR A 144 -5.61 7.93 -9.32
N ALA A 145 -6.90 8.02 -9.62
CA ALA A 145 -7.69 9.23 -9.43
C ALA A 145 -7.74 9.61 -7.94
N ILE A 146 -8.01 8.64 -7.05
CA ILE A 146 -7.97 8.85 -5.58
C ILE A 146 -6.62 9.44 -5.17
N ILE A 147 -5.50 8.89 -5.65
CA ILE A 147 -4.17 9.39 -5.29
C ILE A 147 -3.93 10.81 -5.81
N SER A 148 -4.44 11.14 -7.00
CA SER A 148 -4.15 12.40 -7.68
C SER A 148 -4.95 13.58 -7.11
N GLU A 149 -6.18 13.34 -6.65
CA GLU A 149 -6.99 14.32 -5.93
C GLU A 149 -6.27 14.80 -4.65
N ASN A 150 -5.69 13.88 -3.88
CA ASN A 150 -5.00 14.21 -2.62
C ASN A 150 -3.61 14.83 -2.81
N ASN A 151 -3.09 14.85 -4.04
CA ASN A 151 -1.84 15.51 -4.38
C ASN A 151 -2.04 16.98 -4.78
N SER A 152 -3.29 17.39 -5.04
CA SER A 152 -3.65 18.73 -5.52
C SER A 152 -3.97 19.72 -4.41
N ASP A 153 -4.21 19.24 -3.18
CA ASP A 153 -4.48 20.05 -1.98
C ASP A 153 -3.18 20.47 -1.24
N GLY A 154 -2.09 20.68 -2.00
CA GLY A 154 -0.77 21.04 -1.50
C GLY A 154 -0.53 22.55 -1.45
#